data_AF-A0A2N2IVM2-F1
#
_entry.id   AF-A0A2N2IVM2-F1
#
_cell.length_a   1.000
_cell.length_b   1.000
_cell.length_c   1.000
_cell.angle_alpha   90.00
_cell.angle_beta   90.00
_cell.angle_gamma   90.00
#
_symmetry.space_group_name_H-M   'P 1'
#
loop_
_entity.id
_entity.type
_entity.pdbx_description
1 polymer ?
#
loop_
_entity_poly.entity_id
_entity_poly.type
_entity_poly.pdbx_seq_one_letter_code
_entity_poly.pdbx_strand_id
1 'polypeptide(L)'
;MSEGKQPQQLSATESYDGRPSFGPASVALLQKSAAPPPTLTKVATDRLLSFMDHLGAFSLMSLRTARAFFTPPFDLRAIIYQIESVGVKSVSIASVTSVFIGMVMAVQFAISLQKFGAMEYTGRVVGLSFSRELAPTLTAVIVGGRVGAGMAAEVGSMAVTEQIDAIRALGADPIKKLVLPRVVAL
;
A
#
# COMPACT_ATOMS: atom_id res chain seq x y z
N MET A 1 -47.29 -83.73 -21.11
CA MET A 1 -47.75 -82.79 -22.15
C MET A 1 -47.33 -81.40 -21.70
N SER A 2 -46.26 -80.87 -22.32
CA SER A 2 -46.33 -79.83 -23.38
C SER A 2 -46.49 -78.46 -22.72
N GLU A 3 -45.68 -77.42 -22.82
CA GLU A 3 -44.57 -76.93 -23.65
C GLU A 3 -43.88 -75.85 -22.75
N GLY A 4 -42.59 -75.53 -22.81
CA GLY A 4 -41.87 -75.07 -23.99
C GLY A 4 -42.06 -73.57 -24.22
N LYS A 5 -41.38 -72.69 -23.45
CA LYS A 5 -40.94 -71.39 -24.00
C LYS A 5 -39.69 -70.84 -23.29
N GLN A 6 -38.62 -70.80 -24.08
CA GLN A 6 -37.32 -70.23 -23.79
C GLN A 6 -37.41 -68.76 -23.38
N PRO A 7 -36.49 -68.25 -22.53
CA PRO A 7 -36.27 -66.82 -22.44
C PRO A 7 -35.71 -66.34 -23.79
N GLN A 8 -36.41 -65.38 -24.41
CA GLN A 8 -35.96 -64.69 -25.60
C GLN A 8 -34.57 -64.09 -25.35
N GLN A 9 -33.57 -64.69 -25.98
CA GLN A 9 -32.33 -64.01 -26.32
C GLN A 9 -32.69 -62.87 -27.28
N LEU A 10 -32.77 -61.65 -26.77
CA LEU A 10 -32.72 -60.47 -27.62
C LEU A 10 -31.25 -60.10 -27.79
N SER A 11 -30.80 -60.35 -29.00
CA SER A 11 -29.47 -60.16 -29.55
C SER A 11 -28.79 -58.87 -29.09
N ALA A 12 -27.61 -59.04 -28.50
CA ALA A 12 -26.62 -58.00 -28.42
C ALA A 12 -26.09 -57.67 -29.82
N THR A 13 -26.55 -56.57 -30.42
CA THR A 13 -25.75 -55.75 -31.35
C THR A 13 -26.30 -54.32 -31.39
N GLU A 14 -26.46 -53.66 -30.25
CA GLU A 14 -26.23 -52.22 -30.23
C GLU A 14 -24.73 -52.04 -30.06
N SER A 15 -24.07 -51.85 -31.19
CA SER A 15 -22.68 -51.42 -31.24
C SER A 15 -22.59 -50.08 -30.53
N TYR A 16 -22.26 -50.11 -29.25
CA TYR A 16 -21.92 -48.92 -28.46
C TYR A 16 -20.60 -48.37 -29.00
N ASP A 17 -20.68 -47.57 -30.07
CA ASP A 17 -19.57 -46.77 -30.54
C ASP A 17 -19.28 -45.74 -29.44
N GLY A 18 -18.21 -45.97 -28.66
CA GLY A 18 -17.81 -45.20 -27.49
C GLY A 18 -17.35 -43.76 -27.80
N ARG A 19 -17.87 -43.15 -28.86
CA ARG A 19 -17.66 -41.75 -29.20
C ARG A 19 -18.76 -40.94 -28.53
N PRO A 20 -18.43 -39.98 -27.64
CA PRO A 20 -19.44 -39.11 -27.04
C PRO A 20 -20.19 -38.36 -28.15
N SER A 21 -21.50 -38.59 -28.27
CA SER A 21 -22.38 -37.91 -29.21
C SER A 21 -22.71 -36.51 -28.69
N PHE A 22 -21.77 -35.58 -28.85
CA PHE A 22 -22.03 -34.18 -28.59
C PHE A 22 -23.04 -33.65 -29.61
N GLY A 23 -24.30 -33.47 -29.20
CA GLY A 23 -25.32 -32.83 -30.02
C GLY A 23 -24.90 -31.41 -30.43
N PRO A 24 -25.44 -30.88 -31.55
CA PRO A 24 -25.08 -29.54 -32.06
C PRO A 24 -25.37 -28.43 -31.04
N ALA A 25 -26.35 -28.63 -30.16
CA ALA A 25 -26.65 -27.73 -29.05
C ALA A 25 -25.56 -27.72 -27.96
N SER A 26 -24.95 -28.88 -27.67
CA SER A 26 -23.88 -29.02 -26.68
C SER A 26 -22.61 -28.30 -27.12
N VAL A 27 -22.29 -28.39 -28.41
CA VAL A 27 -21.14 -27.69 -29.03
C VAL A 27 -21.37 -26.19 -29.05
N ALA A 28 -22.60 -25.73 -29.33
CA ALA A 28 -22.96 -24.32 -29.32
C ALA A 28 -22.82 -23.69 -27.91
N LEU A 29 -23.09 -24.45 -26.84
CA LEU A 29 -22.92 -23.98 -25.47
C LEU A 29 -21.46 -23.83 -25.06
N LEU A 30 -20.57 -24.72 -25.55
CA LEU A 30 -19.12 -24.59 -25.33
C LEU A 30 -18.54 -23.37 -26.07
N GLN A 31 -19.05 -23.09 -27.26
CA GLN A 31 -18.59 -21.96 -28.07
C GLN A 31 -19.06 -20.60 -27.53
N LYS A 32 -20.23 -20.54 -26.88
CA LYS A 32 -20.76 -19.33 -26.23
C LYS A 32 -20.03 -18.97 -24.93
N SER A 33 -19.31 -19.91 -24.31
CA SER A 33 -18.55 -19.70 -23.08
C SER A 33 -17.14 -19.12 -23.32
N ALA A 34 -16.68 -19.02 -24.57
CA ALA A 34 -15.44 -18.33 -24.90
C ALA A 34 -15.70 -16.81 -24.92
N ALA A 35 -15.74 -16.20 -23.74
CA ALA A 35 -15.73 -14.75 -23.62
C ALA A 35 -14.54 -14.19 -24.42
N PRO A 36 -14.72 -13.13 -25.24
CA PRO A 36 -13.61 -12.56 -25.98
C PRO A 36 -12.50 -12.16 -25.01
N PRO A 37 -11.22 -12.42 -25.32
CA PRO A 37 -10.12 -12.02 -24.45
C PRO A 37 -10.25 -10.51 -24.17
N PRO A 38 -10.01 -10.07 -22.93
CA PRO A 38 -10.20 -8.66 -22.57
C PRO A 38 -9.32 -7.84 -23.51
N THR A 39 -9.97 -7.06 -24.37
CA THR A 39 -9.30 -6.16 -25.30
C THR A 39 -8.38 -5.26 -24.47
N LEU A 40 -7.15 -5.00 -24.94
CA LEU A 40 -6.18 -4.17 -24.19
C LEU A 40 -6.79 -2.83 -23.72
N THR A 41 -7.77 -2.30 -24.45
CA THR A 41 -8.57 -1.13 -24.10
C THR A 41 -9.43 -1.30 -22.85
N LYS A 42 -10.05 -2.47 -22.63
CA LYS A 42 -10.86 -2.75 -21.44
C LYS A 42 -9.99 -2.88 -20.20
N VAL A 43 -8.88 -3.62 -20.28
CA VAL A 43 -7.92 -3.74 -19.17
C VAL A 43 -7.34 -2.39 -18.77
N ALA A 44 -6.97 -1.55 -19.75
CA ALA A 44 -6.49 -0.20 -19.49
C ALA A 44 -7.57 0.69 -18.85
N THR A 45 -8.82 0.58 -19.29
CA THR A 45 -9.95 1.33 -18.74
C THR A 45 -10.25 0.90 -17.30
N ASP A 46 -10.27 -0.39 -17.00
CA ASP A 46 -10.52 -0.92 -15.64
C ASP A 46 -9.42 -0.52 -14.65
N ARG A 47 -8.15 -0.50 -15.11
CA ARG A 47 -7.00 0.01 -14.35
C ARG A 47 -7.13 1.50 -14.05
N LEU A 48 -7.58 2.28 -15.03
CA LEU A 48 -7.77 3.72 -14.85
C LEU A 48 -8.92 4.04 -13.90
N LEU A 49 -10.06 3.36 -14.07
CA LEU A 49 -11.23 3.53 -13.20
C LEU A 49 -10.91 3.12 -11.76
N SER A 50 -10.27 1.97 -11.56
CA SER A 50 -9.84 1.56 -10.23
C SER A 50 -8.85 2.57 -9.62
N PHE A 51 -7.89 3.08 -10.38
CA PHE A 51 -6.99 4.13 -9.87
C PHE A 51 -7.75 5.40 -9.45
N MET A 52 -8.75 5.83 -10.23
CA MET A 52 -9.61 6.97 -9.88
C MET A 52 -10.41 6.71 -8.60
N ASP A 53 -10.92 5.49 -8.40
CA ASP A 53 -11.63 5.11 -7.18
C ASP A 53 -10.72 5.14 -5.95
N HIS A 54 -9.49 4.63 -6.05
CA HIS A 54 -8.52 4.68 -4.95
C HIS A 54 -8.12 6.12 -4.61
N LEU A 55 -7.89 6.96 -5.62
CA LEU A 55 -7.63 8.39 -5.43
C LEU A 55 -8.82 9.10 -4.77
N GLY A 56 -10.05 8.79 -5.20
CA GLY A 56 -11.27 9.32 -4.61
C GLY A 56 -11.43 8.93 -3.15
N ALA A 57 -11.22 7.65 -2.83
CA ALA A 57 -11.27 7.13 -1.46
C ALA A 57 -10.21 7.79 -0.56
N PHE A 58 -8.98 7.92 -1.05
CA PHE A 58 -7.89 8.61 -0.34
C PHE A 58 -8.21 10.09 -0.09
N SER A 59 -8.75 10.79 -1.09
CA SER A 59 -9.15 12.20 -0.97
C SER A 59 -10.26 12.38 0.06
N LEU A 60 -11.29 11.52 0.04
CA LEU A 60 -12.37 11.54 1.02
C LEU A 60 -11.87 11.25 2.45
N MET A 61 -10.97 10.28 2.61
CA MET A 61 -10.36 9.96 3.92
C MET A 61 -9.52 11.14 4.43
N SER A 62 -8.76 11.78 3.55
CA SER A 62 -7.95 12.96 3.88
C SER A 62 -8.83 14.12 4.33
N LEU A 63 -9.93 14.40 3.60
CA LEU A 63 -10.88 15.45 3.96
C LEU A 63 -11.61 15.16 5.28
N ARG A 64 -12.01 13.89 5.52
CA ARG A 64 -12.61 13.47 6.79
C ARG A 64 -11.65 13.66 7.95
N THR A 65 -10.36 13.33 7.75
CA THR A 65 -9.32 13.51 8.77
C THR A 65 -9.06 15.00 9.03
N ALA A 66 -9.00 15.83 7.98
CA ALA A 66 -8.87 17.28 8.12
C ALA A 66 -10.06 17.91 8.87
N ARG A 67 -11.29 17.44 8.64
CA ARG A 67 -12.45 17.86 9.45
C ARG A 67 -12.36 17.34 10.89
N ALA A 68 -11.91 16.10 11.08
CA ALA A 68 -11.70 15.51 12.41
C ALA A 68 -10.70 16.33 13.23
N PHE A 69 -9.68 16.93 12.61
CA PHE A 69 -8.70 17.80 13.23
C PHE A 69 -9.31 19.02 13.95
N PHE A 70 -10.47 19.52 13.51
CA PHE A 70 -11.14 20.65 14.16
C PHE A 70 -12.31 20.24 15.06
N THR A 71 -12.60 18.93 15.19
CA THR A 71 -13.74 18.45 15.98
C THR A 71 -13.27 17.69 17.23
N PRO A 72 -13.38 18.27 18.43
CA PRO A 72 -13.09 17.55 19.67
C PRO A 72 -13.99 16.30 19.84
N PRO A 73 -13.64 15.34 20.71
CA PRO A 73 -12.49 15.31 21.63
C PRO A 73 -11.19 14.79 21.01
N PHE A 74 -10.05 15.31 21.46
CA PHE A 74 -8.71 14.82 21.09
C PHE A 74 -8.17 13.84 22.13
N ASP A 75 -7.62 12.71 21.68
CA ASP A 75 -6.92 11.77 22.56
C ASP A 75 -5.45 12.20 22.71
N LEU A 76 -5.19 13.07 23.69
CA LEU A 76 -3.87 13.61 23.97
C LEU A 76 -2.84 12.51 24.30
N ARG A 77 -3.27 11.42 24.93
CA ARG A 77 -2.36 10.31 25.26
C ARG A 77 -1.88 9.61 23.99
N ALA A 78 -2.78 9.37 23.04
CA ALA A 78 -2.44 8.81 21.74
C ALA A 78 -1.52 9.74 20.92
N ILE A 79 -1.76 11.06 20.97
CA ILE A 79 -0.91 12.05 20.29
C ILE A 79 0.51 12.03 20.88
N ILE A 80 0.66 12.06 22.21
CA ILE A 80 1.97 12.04 22.87
C ILE A 80 2.74 10.76 22.53
N TYR A 81 2.08 9.59 22.60
CA TYR A 81 2.67 8.33 22.20
C TYR A 81 3.19 8.37 20.76
N GLN A 82 2.43 8.99 19.88
CA GLN A 82 2.81 9.11 18.48
C GLN A 82 3.97 10.10 18.28
N ILE A 83 4.00 11.24 18.97
CA ILE A 83 5.13 12.19 18.94
C ILE A 83 6.42 11.50 19.38
N GLU A 84 6.38 10.70 20.45
CA GLU A 84 7.53 9.91 20.89
C GLU A 84 7.98 8.91 19.81
N SER A 85 7.02 8.19 19.22
CA SER A 85 7.30 7.17 18.21
C SER A 85 7.81 7.76 16.87
N VAL A 86 7.34 8.95 16.50
CA VAL A 86 7.72 9.65 15.26
C VAL A 86 9.04 10.40 15.47
N GLY A 87 9.13 11.22 16.51
CA GLY A 87 10.26 12.08 16.80
C GLY A 87 11.43 11.32 17.38
N VAL A 88 11.34 10.97 18.67
CA VAL A 88 12.45 10.41 19.48
C VAL A 88 13.09 9.19 18.79
N LYS A 89 12.22 8.30 18.32
CA LYS A 89 12.61 7.08 17.65
C LYS A 89 13.40 7.34 16.35
N SER A 90 13.13 8.43 15.64
CA SER A 90 13.81 8.81 14.39
C SER A 90 15.08 9.66 14.60
N VAL A 91 15.27 10.25 15.78
CA VAL A 91 16.44 11.11 16.06
C VAL A 91 17.75 10.38 15.85
N SER A 92 17.86 9.13 16.30
CA SER A 92 19.12 8.37 16.24
C SER A 92 19.63 8.15 14.81
N ILE A 93 18.72 7.75 13.90
CA ILE A 93 19.08 7.54 12.49
C ILE A 93 19.38 8.86 11.79
N ALA A 94 18.59 9.91 12.05
CA ALA A 94 18.83 11.23 11.47
C ALA A 94 20.18 11.81 11.94
N SER A 95 20.49 11.74 13.24
CA SER A 95 21.74 12.28 13.79
C SER A 95 22.97 11.59 13.22
N VAL A 96 22.96 10.25 13.13
CA VAL A 96 24.10 9.50 12.61
C VAL A 96 24.32 9.85 11.14
N THR A 97 23.26 9.85 10.33
CA THR A 97 23.36 10.20 8.90
C THR A 97 23.81 11.64 8.69
N SER A 98 23.27 12.60 9.43
CA SER A 98 23.66 14.02 9.33
C SER A 98 25.13 14.24 9.69
N VAL A 99 25.65 13.55 10.70
CA VAL A 99 27.06 13.65 11.12
C VAL A 99 28.00 13.14 10.02
N PHE A 100 27.71 11.97 9.44
CA PHE A 100 28.53 11.44 8.33
C PHE A 100 28.48 12.33 7.09
N ILE A 101 27.30 12.84 6.72
CA ILE A 101 27.17 13.76 5.58
C ILE A 101 27.93 15.06 5.85
N GLY A 102 27.84 15.62 7.06
CA GLY A 102 28.59 16.80 7.45
C GLY A 102 30.11 16.62 7.34
N MET A 103 30.64 15.48 7.77
CA MET A 103 32.06 15.13 7.61
C MET A 103 32.48 15.06 6.14
N VAL A 104 31.70 14.37 5.30
CA VAL A 104 31.98 14.26 3.86
C VAL A 104 31.98 15.64 3.20
N MET A 105 31.01 16.48 3.52
CA MET A 105 30.95 17.83 2.99
C MET A 105 32.13 18.69 3.43
N ALA A 106 32.53 18.63 4.69
CA ALA A 106 33.66 19.40 5.19
C ALA A 106 34.93 19.12 4.40
N VAL A 107 35.23 17.84 4.16
CA VAL A 107 36.40 17.41 3.35
C VAL A 107 36.25 17.85 1.89
N GLN A 108 35.09 17.63 1.28
CA GLN A 108 34.85 17.95 -0.13
C GLN A 108 34.93 19.47 -0.41
N PHE A 109 34.35 20.29 0.47
CA PHE A 109 34.40 21.75 0.35
C PHE A 109 35.78 22.31 0.68
N ALA A 110 36.52 21.74 1.65
CA ALA A 110 37.89 22.14 1.92
C ALA A 110 38.77 21.97 0.68
N ILE A 111 38.74 20.79 0.06
CA ILE A 111 39.51 20.49 -1.16
C ILE A 111 39.08 21.40 -2.33
N SER A 112 37.78 21.70 -2.43
CA SER A 112 37.25 22.57 -3.48
C SER A 112 37.69 24.03 -3.32
N LEU A 113 37.62 24.58 -2.11
CA LEU A 113 37.99 25.97 -1.81
C LEU A 113 39.51 26.18 -1.77
N GLN A 114 40.29 25.13 -1.48
CA GLN A 114 41.75 25.17 -1.55
C GLN A 114 42.26 25.65 -2.91
N LYS A 115 41.59 25.27 -4.00
CA LYS A 115 41.95 25.69 -5.37
C LYS A 115 41.82 27.20 -5.61
N PHE A 116 41.01 27.87 -4.79
CA PHE A 116 40.76 29.30 -4.84
C PHE A 116 41.47 30.07 -3.72
N GLY A 117 42.29 29.40 -2.90
CA GLY A 117 42.97 30.00 -1.75
C GLY A 117 42.03 30.42 -0.63
N ALA A 118 40.83 29.82 -0.52
CA ALA A 118 39.74 30.27 0.34
C ALA A 118 39.34 29.25 1.42
N MET A 119 40.29 28.44 1.92
CA MET A 119 39.99 27.34 2.87
C MET A 119 39.37 27.82 4.20
N GLU A 120 39.66 29.04 4.62
CA GLU A 120 39.10 29.67 5.81
C GLU A 120 37.57 29.83 5.73
N TYR A 121 36.99 29.85 4.52
CA TYR A 121 35.55 29.97 4.33
C TYR A 121 34.80 28.63 4.37
N THR A 122 35.50 27.50 4.40
CA THR A 122 34.88 26.16 4.35
C THR A 122 33.81 25.97 5.42
N GLY A 123 34.10 26.33 6.67
CA GLY A 123 33.13 26.19 7.76
C GLY A 123 31.86 27.02 7.55
N ARG A 124 31.99 28.24 7.01
CA ARG A 124 30.86 29.14 6.75
C ARG A 124 29.99 28.62 5.60
N VAL A 125 30.61 28.16 4.51
CA VAL A 125 29.90 27.63 3.34
C VAL A 125 29.17 26.34 3.69
N VAL A 126 29.85 25.42 4.37
CA VAL A 126 29.28 24.13 4.81
C VAL A 126 28.15 24.37 5.80
N GLY A 127 28.38 25.16 6.85
CA GLY A 127 27.36 25.44 7.86
C GLY A 127 26.10 26.07 7.29
N LEU A 128 26.23 27.09 6.42
CA LEU A 128 25.09 27.77 5.84
C LEU A 128 24.30 26.86 4.88
N SER A 129 25.00 26.18 3.96
CA SER A 129 24.38 25.29 2.97
C SER A 129 23.73 24.08 3.64
N PHE A 130 24.38 23.52 4.67
CA PHE A 130 23.83 22.37 5.39
C PHE A 130 22.56 22.75 6.16
N SER A 131 22.57 23.88 6.86
CA SER A 131 21.42 24.30 7.69
C SER A 131 20.19 24.66 6.86
N ARG A 132 20.38 25.28 5.69
CA ARG A 132 19.27 25.76 4.85
C ARG A 132 18.67 24.70 3.94
N GLU A 133 19.50 23.84 3.38
CA GLU A 133 19.05 22.94 2.30
C GLU A 133 19.09 21.48 2.76
N LEU A 134 20.27 21.01 3.20
CA LEU A 134 20.50 19.59 3.39
C LEU A 134 19.87 19.05 4.67
N ALA A 135 20.01 19.74 5.81
CA ALA A 135 19.46 19.26 7.06
C ALA A 135 17.93 19.11 7.00
N PRO A 136 17.14 20.08 6.51
CA PRO A 136 15.70 19.90 6.34
C PRO A 136 15.35 18.79 5.35
N THR A 137 16.02 18.73 4.20
CA THR A 137 15.74 17.74 3.14
C THR A 137 16.05 16.32 3.60
N LEU A 138 17.22 16.10 4.21
CA LEU A 138 17.63 14.80 4.74
C LEU A 138 16.70 14.35 5.86
N THR A 139 16.33 15.25 6.77
CA THR A 139 15.38 14.94 7.85
C THR A 139 14.04 14.52 7.28
N ALA A 140 13.49 15.27 6.31
CA ALA A 140 12.21 14.96 5.67
C ALA A 140 12.21 13.57 5.01
N VAL A 141 13.28 13.22 4.28
CA VAL A 141 13.38 11.92 3.59
C VAL A 141 13.55 10.77 4.59
N ILE A 142 14.45 10.91 5.57
CA ILE A 142 14.73 9.85 6.55
C ILE A 142 13.53 9.60 7.45
N VAL A 143 12.98 10.67 8.04
CA VAL A 143 11.82 10.58 8.94
C VAL A 143 10.61 10.11 8.14
N GLY A 144 10.34 10.70 6.97
CA GLY A 144 9.21 10.32 6.12
C GLY A 144 9.25 8.85 5.71
N GLY A 145 10.41 8.33 5.29
CA GLY A 145 10.56 6.93 4.90
C GLY A 145 10.33 5.97 6.07
N ARG A 146 11.00 6.21 7.21
CA ARG A 146 10.88 5.36 8.41
C ARG A 146 9.47 5.40 8.99
N VAL A 147 8.95 6.61 9.21
CA VAL A 147 7.66 6.82 9.89
C VAL A 147 6.51 6.37 8.99
N GLY A 148 6.56 6.69 7.70
CA GLY A 148 5.54 6.27 6.73
C GLY A 148 5.45 4.75 6.62
N ALA A 149 6.59 4.06 6.49
CA ALA A 149 6.63 2.60 6.45
C ALA A 149 6.13 1.98 7.76
N GLY A 150 6.54 2.53 8.91
CA GLY A 150 6.10 2.08 10.23
C GLY A 150 4.59 2.23 10.43
N MET A 151 4.03 3.40 10.11
CA MET A 151 2.58 3.66 10.20
C MET A 151 1.79 2.75 9.26
N ALA A 152 2.27 2.53 8.02
CA ALA A 152 1.62 1.63 7.08
C ALA A 152 1.63 0.17 7.57
N ALA A 153 2.74 -0.30 8.14
CA ALA A 153 2.83 -1.64 8.72
C ALA A 153 1.92 -1.81 9.94
N GLU A 154 1.84 -0.80 10.81
CA GLU A 154 0.98 -0.81 11.99
C GLU A 154 -0.51 -0.84 11.60
N VAL A 155 -0.94 0.05 10.70
CA VAL A 155 -2.32 0.07 10.20
C VAL A 155 -2.65 -1.20 9.41
N GLY A 156 -1.72 -1.70 8.60
CA GLY A 156 -1.88 -2.96 7.87
C GLY A 156 -2.07 -4.15 8.81
N SER A 157 -1.29 -4.23 9.90
CA SER A 157 -1.47 -5.26 10.92
C SER A 157 -2.82 -5.14 11.63
N MET A 158 -3.26 -3.92 11.96
CA MET A 158 -4.58 -3.66 12.55
C MET A 158 -5.72 -4.06 11.60
N ALA A 159 -5.54 -3.90 10.28
CA ALA A 159 -6.52 -4.32 9.29
C ALA A 159 -6.61 -5.84 9.18
N VAL A 160 -5.47 -6.54 9.12
CA VAL A 160 -5.43 -8.01 9.03
C VAL A 160 -5.93 -8.69 10.30
N THR A 161 -5.77 -8.04 11.46
CA THR A 161 -6.27 -8.54 12.76
C THR A 161 -7.69 -8.04 13.10
N GLU A 162 -8.40 -7.45 12.14
CA GLU A 162 -9.77 -6.93 12.27
C GLU A 162 -9.98 -5.88 13.39
N GLN A 163 -8.90 -5.31 13.93
CA GLN A 163 -8.99 -4.30 15.00
C GLN A 163 -9.73 -3.04 14.53
N ILE A 164 -9.61 -2.68 13.26
CA ILE A 164 -10.30 -1.53 12.67
C ILE A 164 -11.83 -1.77 12.67
N ASP A 165 -12.25 -2.98 12.35
CA ASP A 165 -13.67 -3.34 12.32
C ASP A 165 -14.24 -3.53 13.73
N ALA A 166 -13.43 -4.03 14.67
CA ALA A 166 -13.79 -4.04 16.08
C ALA A 166 -14.08 -2.63 16.63
N ILE A 167 -13.26 -1.63 16.28
CA ILE A 167 -13.51 -0.23 16.66
C ILE A 167 -14.85 0.27 16.10
N ARG A 168 -15.16 -0.06 14.83
CA ARG A 168 -16.44 0.29 14.21
C ARG A 168 -17.62 -0.40 14.89
N ALA A 169 -17.48 -1.67 15.25
CA ALA A 169 -18.51 -2.45 15.94
C ALA A 169 -18.82 -1.91 17.35
N LEU A 170 -17.82 -1.33 18.02
CA LEU A 170 -17.98 -0.63 19.30
C LEU A 170 -18.57 0.79 19.17
N GLY A 171 -18.94 1.23 17.96
CA GLY A 171 -19.54 2.53 17.70
C GLY A 171 -18.55 3.70 17.71
N ALA A 172 -17.25 3.44 17.73
CA ALA A 172 -16.20 4.46 17.70
C ALA A 172 -15.72 4.74 16.26
N ASP A 173 -15.31 5.98 16.00
CA ASP A 173 -14.75 6.37 14.69
C ASP A 173 -13.26 5.97 14.58
N PRO A 174 -12.89 5.03 13.71
CA PRO A 174 -11.49 4.64 13.51
C PRO A 174 -10.62 5.77 12.99
N ILE A 175 -11.17 6.76 12.27
CA ILE A 175 -10.40 7.92 11.78
C ILE A 175 -9.92 8.74 12.98
N LYS A 176 -10.82 9.04 13.93
CA LYS A 176 -10.47 9.79 15.14
C LYS A 176 -9.54 9.02 16.08
N LYS A 177 -9.72 7.70 16.19
CA LYS A 177 -8.92 6.84 17.09
C LYS A 177 -7.52 6.52 16.55
N LEU A 178 -7.39 6.30 15.24
CA LEU A 178 -6.16 5.75 14.64
C LEU A 178 -5.44 6.75 13.72
N VAL A 179 -6.16 7.51 12.92
CA VAL A 179 -5.55 8.36 11.88
C VAL A 179 -5.21 9.74 12.43
N LEU A 180 -6.14 10.34 13.17
CA LEU A 180 -6.00 11.70 13.67
C LEU A 180 -4.76 11.89 14.57
N PRO A 181 -4.48 11.05 15.59
CA PRO A 181 -3.28 11.22 16.41
C PRO A 181 -1.99 11.10 15.60
N ARG A 182 -1.99 10.27 14.55
CA ARG A 182 -0.88 10.10 13.60
C ARG A 182 -0.60 11.32 12.77
N VAL A 183 -1.66 11.95 12.25
CA VAL A 183 -1.54 13.18 11.46
C VAL A 183 -1.16 14.38 12.34
N VAL A 184 -1.66 14.45 13.58
CA VAL A 184 -1.34 15.55 14.52
C VAL A 184 0.11 15.48 15.01
N ALA A 185 0.69 14.29 15.10
CA ALA A 185 2.04 14.08 15.61
C ALA A 185 3.17 14.28 14.58
N LEU A 186 2.83 14.42 13.29
CA LEU A 186 3.76 14.74 12.20
C LEU A 186 3.95 16.25 12.09
#